data_AF-A0A4D7QLD2-F1
#
_entry.id   AF-A0A4D7QLD2-F1
#
_cell.length_a   1.000
_cell.length_b   1.000
_cell.length_c   1.000
_cell.angle_alpha   90.00
_cell.angle_beta   90.00
_cell.angle_gamma   90.00
#
_symmetry.space_group_name_H-M   'P 1'
#
loop_
_entity.id
_entity.type
_entity.pdbx_description
1 polymer ?
#
loop_
_entity_poly.entity_id
_entity_poly.type
_entity_poly.pdbx_seq_one_letter_code
_entity_poly.pdbx_strand_id
1 'polypeptide(L)'
;MSRLALAILGLLATTPAFAQTAEQFIGRWGFVSYWNEEDRAKSITGARAECGHPYIIARGPKGGPMMHGADAAAPSELEILQANGKAYLVTPDDNNAITSLTTREIVFFDANTFITRYVVEQAHSRYGMMVYARCGAAPARR
;
A
#
# COMPACT_ATOMS: atom_id res chain seq x y z
N MET A 1 -22.55 47.35 30.62
CA MET A 1 -22.30 46.96 29.21
C MET A 1 -21.07 46.06 29.19
N SER A 2 -21.24 44.74 29.32
CA SER A 2 -20.11 43.79 29.36
C SER A 2 -20.16 42.92 28.10
N ARG A 3 -19.16 43.04 27.23
CA ARG A 3 -19.01 42.24 26.01
C ARG A 3 -18.31 40.93 26.39
N LEU A 4 -19.04 39.82 26.42
CA LEU A 4 -18.43 38.48 26.49
C LEU A 4 -17.73 38.19 25.17
N ALA A 5 -16.41 38.00 25.22
CA ALA A 5 -15.62 37.44 24.13
C ALA A 5 -15.72 35.91 24.21
N LEU A 6 -16.36 35.28 23.21
CA LEU A 6 -16.30 33.84 23.01
C LEU A 6 -14.94 33.47 22.42
N ALA A 7 -14.10 32.80 23.20
CA ALA A 7 -12.91 32.13 22.69
C ALA A 7 -13.35 30.80 22.04
N ILE A 8 -13.28 30.74 20.71
CA ILE A 8 -13.49 29.50 19.96
C ILE A 8 -12.20 28.68 20.10
N LEU A 9 -12.20 27.69 20.98
CA LEU A 9 -11.22 26.60 20.92
C LEU A 9 -11.44 25.84 19.62
N GLY A 10 -10.58 26.08 18.62
CA GLY A 10 -10.50 25.25 17.43
C GLY A 10 -10.03 23.85 17.83
N LEU A 11 -10.94 22.87 17.79
CA LEU A 11 -10.52 21.47 17.74
C LEU A 11 -9.76 21.28 16.42
N LEU A 12 -8.44 21.07 16.52
CA LEU A 12 -7.69 20.43 15.45
C LEU A 12 -8.27 19.01 15.32
N ALA A 13 -9.16 18.82 14.35
CA ALA A 13 -9.53 17.48 13.92
C ALA A 13 -8.26 16.84 13.35
N THR A 14 -7.65 15.93 14.11
CA THR A 14 -6.70 14.97 13.57
C THR A 14 -7.48 14.15 12.55
N THR A 15 -7.32 14.47 11.27
CA THR A 15 -7.81 13.61 10.19
C THR A 15 -7.27 12.22 10.47
N PRO A 16 -8.13 11.18 10.63
CA PRO A 16 -7.61 9.83 10.67
C PRO A 16 -6.80 9.65 9.38
N ALA A 17 -5.57 9.16 9.49
CA ALA A 17 -4.85 8.65 8.33
C ALA A 17 -5.84 7.72 7.62
N PHE A 18 -6.28 8.09 6.41
CA PHE A 18 -7.36 7.39 5.73
C PHE A 18 -7.03 5.90 5.71
N ALA A 19 -7.80 5.11 6.47
CA ALA A 19 -7.61 3.67 6.52
C ALA A 19 -7.67 3.15 5.08
N GLN A 20 -6.64 2.42 4.67
CA GLN A 20 -6.55 1.94 3.31
C GLN A 20 -7.72 1.00 3.02
N THR A 21 -8.34 1.17 1.86
CA THR A 21 -9.46 0.33 1.39
C THR A 21 -9.02 -0.47 0.17
N ALA A 22 -9.65 -1.63 -0.03
CA ALA A 22 -9.31 -2.52 -1.14
C ALA A 22 -9.40 -1.81 -2.51
N GLU A 23 -10.37 -0.89 -2.64
CA GLU A 23 -10.59 -0.10 -3.85
C GLU A 23 -9.36 0.66 -4.31
N GLN A 24 -8.58 1.19 -3.37
CA GLN A 24 -7.46 2.08 -3.71
C GLN A 24 -6.33 1.31 -4.41
N PHE A 25 -6.26 -0.01 -4.23
CA PHE A 25 -5.28 -0.89 -4.89
C PHE A 25 -5.72 -1.34 -6.27
N ILE A 26 -7.02 -1.32 -6.58
CA ILE A 26 -7.53 -1.83 -7.86
C ILE A 26 -7.03 -0.94 -9.01
N GLY A 27 -6.48 -1.59 -10.04
CA GLY A 27 -6.02 -0.92 -11.26
C GLY A 27 -4.75 -1.47 -11.88
N ARG A 28 -4.16 -0.65 -12.76
CA ARG A 28 -2.92 -0.93 -13.49
C ARG A 28 -1.76 -0.26 -12.77
N TRP A 29 -0.74 -1.03 -12.44
CA TRP A 29 0.43 -0.55 -11.71
C TRP A 29 1.70 -0.97 -12.43
N GLY A 30 2.65 -0.06 -12.56
CA GLY A 30 4.03 -0.43 -12.81
C GLY A 30 4.66 -0.92 -11.51
N PHE A 31 5.53 -1.92 -11.58
CA PHE A 31 5.99 -2.66 -10.40
C PHE A 31 7.48 -2.95 -10.48
N VAL A 32 8.23 -2.58 -9.44
CA VAL A 32 9.64 -2.97 -9.25
C VAL A 32 9.92 -3.19 -7.77
N SER A 33 11.07 -3.78 -7.45
CA SER A 33 11.59 -3.88 -6.08
C SER A 33 12.91 -3.14 -5.89
N TYR A 34 13.21 -2.80 -4.64
CA TYR A 34 14.47 -2.17 -4.22
C TYR A 34 14.86 -2.60 -2.80
N TRP A 35 16.13 -2.42 -2.43
CA TRP A 35 16.65 -2.81 -1.11
C TRP A 35 16.98 -1.62 -0.22
N ASN A 36 17.71 -0.65 -0.77
CA ASN A 36 18.18 0.50 -0.02
C ASN A 36 17.18 1.66 -0.15
N GLU A 37 16.87 2.34 0.94
CA GLU A 37 15.88 3.42 0.93
C GLU A 37 16.31 4.61 0.04
N GLU A 38 17.61 4.82 -0.15
CA GLU A 38 18.17 5.78 -1.11
C GLU A 38 17.73 5.51 -2.56
N ASP A 39 17.40 4.27 -2.91
CA ASP A 39 16.92 3.88 -4.24
C ASP A 39 15.41 4.11 -4.43
N ARG A 40 14.66 4.52 -3.39
CA ARG A 40 13.19 4.65 -3.49
C ARG A 40 12.75 5.54 -4.65
N ALA A 41 13.31 6.73 -4.78
CA ALA A 41 12.89 7.70 -5.81
C ALA A 41 13.19 7.20 -7.23
N LYS A 42 14.34 6.55 -7.42
CA LYS A 42 14.72 5.90 -8.68
C LYS A 42 13.77 4.74 -8.99
N SER A 43 13.43 3.94 -7.99
CA SER A 43 12.55 2.78 -8.12
C SER A 43 11.11 3.17 -8.45
N ILE A 44 10.60 4.26 -7.88
CA ILE A 44 9.30 4.82 -8.28
C ILE A 44 9.31 5.25 -9.77
N THR A 45 10.41 5.84 -10.23
CA THR A 45 10.56 6.19 -11.66
C THR A 45 10.62 4.94 -12.53
N GLY A 46 11.38 3.92 -12.10
CA GLY A 46 11.46 2.61 -12.77
C GLY A 46 10.10 1.93 -12.85
N ALA A 47 9.36 1.85 -11.74
CA ALA A 47 7.99 1.33 -11.71
C ALA A 47 7.12 2.02 -12.76
N ARG A 48 7.13 3.36 -12.84
CA ARG A 48 6.34 4.07 -13.87
C ARG A 48 6.74 3.70 -15.29
N ALA A 49 8.02 3.42 -15.55
CA ALA A 49 8.49 2.99 -16.86
C ALA A 49 7.97 1.59 -17.25
N GLU A 50 7.68 0.72 -16.27
CA GLU A 50 7.10 -0.61 -16.48
C GLU A 50 5.60 -0.59 -16.87
N CYS A 51 4.98 0.59 -17.00
CA CYS A 51 3.56 0.68 -17.36
C CYS A 51 3.21 0.20 -18.78
N GLY A 52 4.21 -0.10 -19.62
CA GLY A 52 4.01 -0.85 -20.86
C GLY A 52 3.59 -2.32 -20.62
N HIS A 53 3.99 -2.91 -19.50
CA HIS A 53 3.66 -4.27 -19.07
C HIS A 53 3.19 -4.25 -17.60
N PRO A 54 2.02 -3.65 -17.32
CA PRO A 54 1.61 -3.39 -15.95
C PRO A 54 1.25 -4.65 -15.19
N TYR A 55 1.52 -4.60 -13.89
CA TYR A 55 0.91 -5.45 -12.89
C TYR A 55 -0.56 -5.06 -12.68
N ILE A 56 -1.48 -6.00 -12.94
CA ILE A 56 -2.92 -5.77 -12.81
C ILE A 56 -3.40 -6.25 -11.45
N ILE A 57 -3.96 -5.34 -10.66
CA ILE A 57 -4.66 -5.67 -9.41
C ILE A 57 -6.15 -5.62 -9.71
N ALA A 58 -6.77 -6.80 -9.80
CA ALA A 58 -8.20 -6.94 -10.00
C ALA A 58 -8.94 -6.99 -8.66
N ARG A 59 -10.24 -6.69 -8.66
CA ARG A 59 -11.11 -6.94 -7.52
C ARG A 59 -11.39 -8.45 -7.42
N GLY A 60 -11.16 -9.02 -6.25
CA GLY A 60 -11.50 -10.40 -5.93
C GLY A 60 -12.99 -10.57 -5.58
N PRO A 61 -13.45 -11.82 -5.42
CA PRO A 61 -14.85 -12.15 -5.15
C PRO A 61 -15.35 -11.64 -3.79
N LYS A 62 -14.50 -11.47 -2.78
CA LYS A 62 -14.85 -10.85 -1.49
C LYS A 62 -14.63 -9.33 -1.49
N GLY A 63 -14.19 -8.75 -2.61
CA GLY A 63 -13.96 -7.32 -2.78
C GLY A 63 -12.53 -6.85 -2.49
N GLY A 64 -11.64 -7.76 -2.10
CA GLY A 64 -10.22 -7.50 -1.82
C GLY A 64 -9.36 -7.40 -3.09
N PRO A 65 -8.12 -6.89 -3.00
CA PRO A 65 -7.20 -6.89 -4.14
C PRO A 65 -6.66 -8.29 -4.45
N MET A 66 -6.70 -8.67 -5.73
CA MET A 66 -6.04 -9.88 -6.24
C MET A 66 -4.56 -9.60 -6.48
N MET A 67 -3.67 -10.28 -5.73
CA MET A 67 -2.23 -10.09 -5.87
C MET A 67 -1.46 -11.40 -5.67
N HIS A 68 -0.31 -11.53 -6.32
CA HIS A 68 0.64 -12.61 -6.08
C HIS A 68 1.22 -12.44 -4.68
N GLY A 69 1.22 -13.53 -3.91
CA GLY A 69 2.03 -13.68 -2.70
C GLY A 69 3.49 -14.00 -3.05
N ALA A 70 4.31 -14.21 -2.02
CA ALA A 70 5.68 -14.65 -2.20
C ALA A 70 5.71 -16.00 -2.92
N ASP A 71 6.47 -16.08 -4.01
CA ASP A 71 6.66 -17.26 -4.87
C ASP A 71 5.36 -17.84 -5.48
N ALA A 72 4.25 -17.12 -5.38
CA ALA A 72 2.97 -17.58 -5.88
C ALA A 72 2.95 -17.53 -7.42
N ALA A 73 2.58 -18.64 -8.06
CA ALA A 73 2.43 -18.74 -9.51
C ALA A 73 1.18 -18.02 -10.04
N ALA A 74 0.21 -17.72 -9.17
CA ALA A 74 -1.05 -17.07 -9.50
C ALA A 74 -1.45 -16.08 -8.39
N PRO A 75 -2.23 -15.03 -8.71
CA PRO A 75 -2.72 -14.10 -7.72
C PRO A 75 -3.82 -14.72 -6.87
N SER A 76 -3.85 -14.38 -5.59
CA SER A 76 -4.94 -14.70 -4.66
C SER A 76 -5.55 -13.41 -4.11
N GLU A 77 -6.78 -13.50 -3.63
CA GLU A 77 -7.42 -12.37 -2.95
C GLU A 77 -6.71 -12.10 -1.63
N LEU A 78 -6.50 -10.83 -1.32
CA LEU A 78 -5.97 -10.36 -0.04
C LEU A 78 -7.00 -9.49 0.67
N GLU A 79 -6.86 -9.37 1.97
CA GLU A 79 -7.61 -8.46 2.82
C GLU A 79 -6.69 -7.37 3.38
N ILE A 80 -7.28 -6.21 3.70
CA ILE A 80 -6.57 -5.15 4.41
C ILE A 80 -6.83 -5.30 5.89
N LEU A 81 -5.79 -5.58 6.65
CA LEU A 81 -5.82 -5.61 8.10
C LEU A 81 -5.23 -4.30 8.64
N GLN A 82 -5.99 -3.61 9.49
CA GLN A 82 -5.50 -2.45 10.26
C GLN A 82 -5.15 -2.93 11.67
N ALA A 83 -3.88 -2.83 12.06
CA ALA A 83 -3.41 -3.26 13.37
C ALA A 83 -2.24 -2.40 13.85
N ASN A 84 -2.29 -1.95 15.11
CA ASN A 84 -1.23 -1.15 15.75
C ASN A 84 -0.82 0.10 14.96
N GLY A 85 -1.80 0.81 14.37
CA GLY A 85 -1.55 2.01 13.56
C GLY A 85 -0.91 1.75 12.20
N LYS A 86 -0.83 0.50 11.77
CA LYS A 86 -0.28 0.06 10.49
C LYS A 86 -1.32 -0.69 9.68
N ALA A 87 -1.12 -0.72 8.37
CA ALA A 87 -1.96 -1.46 7.43
C ALA A 87 -1.17 -2.61 6.79
N TYR A 88 -1.83 -3.74 6.61
CA TYR A 88 -1.25 -4.95 6.04
C TYR A 88 -2.13 -5.52 4.94
N LEU A 89 -1.51 -6.09 3.92
CA LEU A 89 -2.16 -6.99 2.97
C LEU A 89 -1.94 -8.42 3.48
N VAL A 90 -3.03 -9.11 3.83
CA VAL A 90 -3.01 -10.43 4.45
C VAL A 90 -3.83 -11.41 3.62
N THR A 91 -3.51 -12.70 3.74
CA THR A 91 -4.36 -13.75 3.17
C THR A 91 -5.66 -13.80 3.99
N PRO A 92 -6.84 -13.85 3.35
CA PRO A 92 -8.12 -14.02 4.04
C PRO A 92 -8.10 -15.24 4.95
N ASP A 93 -8.82 -15.16 6.08
CA ASP A 93 -9.00 -16.27 7.01
C ASP A 93 -7.68 -16.82 7.64
N ASP A 94 -6.58 -16.08 7.53
CA ASP A 94 -5.29 -16.45 8.14
C ASP A 94 -5.25 -16.04 9.62
N ASN A 95 -5.37 -17.04 10.50
CA ASN A 95 -5.31 -16.86 11.96
C ASN A 95 -3.94 -16.34 12.45
N ASN A 96 -2.91 -16.41 11.61
CA ASN A 96 -1.55 -15.91 11.87
C ASN A 96 -1.21 -14.71 10.98
N ALA A 97 -2.23 -13.91 10.62
CA ALA A 97 -2.14 -12.86 9.61
C ALA A 97 -0.89 -11.95 9.70
N ILE A 98 -0.35 -11.62 10.88
CA ILE A 98 0.82 -10.72 10.99
C ILE A 98 2.17 -11.47 10.99
N THR A 99 2.18 -12.79 11.18
CA THR A 99 3.39 -13.62 11.20
C THR A 99 3.52 -14.54 9.99
N SER A 100 2.59 -14.43 9.04
CA SER A 100 2.56 -15.23 7.82
C SER A 100 3.59 -14.79 6.77
N LEU A 101 4.15 -15.75 6.04
CA LEU A 101 5.13 -15.50 4.97
C LEU A 101 4.57 -14.68 3.81
N THR A 102 3.25 -14.68 3.63
CA THR A 102 2.58 -13.96 2.53
C THR A 102 2.16 -12.56 2.92
N THR A 103 2.26 -12.21 4.21
CA THR A 103 1.79 -10.92 4.71
C THR A 103 2.75 -9.80 4.38
N ARG A 104 2.16 -8.70 3.90
CA ARG A 104 2.86 -7.48 3.55
C ARG A 104 2.42 -6.33 4.41
N GLU A 105 3.36 -5.60 4.99
CA GLU A 105 3.10 -4.28 5.56
C GLU A 105 3.02 -3.25 4.42
N ILE A 106 2.02 -2.38 4.45
CA ILE A 106 1.92 -1.21 3.57
C ILE A 106 2.68 -0.07 4.27
N VAL A 107 3.92 0.16 3.85
CA VAL A 107 4.83 1.13 4.50
C VAL A 107 4.68 2.55 3.95
N PHE A 108 4.06 2.70 2.78
CA PHE A 108 3.74 3.98 2.17
C PHE A 108 2.53 3.83 1.27
N PHE A 109 1.64 4.82 1.29
CA PHE A 109 0.45 4.82 0.44
C PHE A 109 0.04 6.26 0.10
N ASP A 110 -0.11 6.54 -1.19
CA ASP A 110 -0.83 7.70 -1.71
C ASP A 110 -1.69 7.29 -2.92
N ALA A 111 -2.32 8.26 -3.59
CA ALA A 111 -3.22 7.99 -4.72
C ALA A 111 -2.53 7.31 -5.93
N ASN A 112 -1.22 7.51 -6.11
CA ASN A 112 -0.46 7.12 -7.29
C ASN A 112 0.69 6.16 -7.00
N THR A 113 1.01 5.91 -5.73
CA THR A 113 2.13 5.07 -5.33
C THR A 113 1.79 4.36 -4.04
N PHE A 114 2.08 3.06 -3.97
CA PHE A 114 2.16 2.39 -2.70
C PHE A 114 3.39 1.50 -2.64
N ILE A 115 3.89 1.32 -1.42
CA ILE A 115 5.09 0.51 -1.17
C ILE A 115 4.77 -0.48 -0.08
N THR A 116 5.13 -1.72 -0.34
CA THR A 116 4.95 -2.82 0.61
C THR A 116 6.27 -3.51 0.90
N ARG A 117 6.31 -4.27 2.00
CA ARG A 117 7.37 -5.23 2.29
C ARG A 117 6.76 -6.45 2.95
N TYR A 118 7.34 -7.63 2.75
CA TYR A 118 6.95 -8.78 3.56
C TYR A 118 7.34 -8.56 5.03
N VAL A 119 6.46 -8.98 5.94
CA VAL A 119 6.68 -8.81 7.39
C VAL A 119 7.68 -9.82 7.93
N VAL A 120 7.72 -11.03 7.37
CA VAL A 120 8.67 -12.08 7.73
C VAL A 120 9.96 -11.95 6.92
N GLU A 121 11.09 -11.96 7.62
CA GLU A 121 12.42 -11.76 7.03
C GLU A 121 12.76 -12.75 5.92
N GLN A 122 12.32 -14.00 6.06
CA GLN A 122 12.55 -15.02 5.03
C GLN A 122 12.00 -14.57 3.66
N ALA A 123 10.80 -13.99 3.61
CA ALA A 123 10.22 -13.47 2.37
C ALA A 123 10.80 -12.10 2.01
N HIS A 124 11.03 -11.22 3.00
CA HIS A 124 11.60 -9.91 2.76
C HIS A 124 12.98 -10.00 2.10
N SER A 125 13.86 -10.89 2.56
CA SER A 125 15.19 -11.16 1.99
C SER A 125 15.22 -11.71 0.56
N ARG A 126 14.07 -12.09 -0.02
CA ARG A 126 13.95 -12.40 -1.46
C ARG A 126 13.44 -11.23 -2.30
N TYR A 127 12.58 -10.39 -1.74
CA TYR A 127 11.80 -9.41 -2.52
C TYR A 127 12.07 -7.95 -2.19
N GLY A 128 12.72 -7.66 -1.07
CA GLY A 128 13.00 -6.30 -0.61
C GLY A 128 11.74 -5.48 -0.36
N MET A 129 11.86 -4.19 -0.67
CA MET A 129 10.76 -3.23 -0.73
C MET A 129 10.12 -3.29 -2.12
N MET A 130 8.80 -3.33 -2.17
CA MET A 130 8.01 -3.55 -3.38
C MET A 130 7.22 -2.29 -3.71
N VAL A 131 7.57 -1.61 -4.81
CA VAL A 131 6.96 -0.34 -5.25
C VAL A 131 5.96 -0.60 -6.35
N TYR A 132 4.77 -0.03 -6.19
CA TYR A 132 3.72 0.00 -7.18
C TYR A 132 3.43 1.46 -7.53
N ALA A 133 3.60 1.84 -8.80
CA ALA A 133 3.28 3.17 -9.30
C ALA A 133 2.10 3.11 -10.27
N ARG A 134 1.06 3.90 -10.04
CA ARG A 134 -0.17 3.88 -10.81
C ARG A 134 0.09 4.26 -12.27
N CYS A 135 -0.31 3.39 -13.18
CA CYS A 135 -0.17 3.66 -14.61
C CYS A 135 -1.21 4.67 -15.08
N GLY A 136 -0.78 5.59 -15.95
CA GLY A 136 -1.62 6.68 -16.44
C GLY A 136 -1.84 7.81 -15.43
N ALA A 137 -1.17 7.78 -14.28
CA ALA A 137 -1.14 8.92 -13.36
C ALA A 137 -0.41 10.09 -14.02
N ALA A 138 -0.97 11.30 -13.92
CA ALA A 138 -0.26 12.51 -14.30
C ALA A 138 1.02 12.64 -13.43
N PRO A 139 2.16 13.09 -13.98
CA PRO A 139 3.34 13.34 -13.18
C PRO A 139 3.01 14.34 -12.06
N ALA A 140 3.48 14.07 -10.83
CA ALA A 140 3.32 15.01 -9.73
C ALA A 140 3.90 16.36 -10.14
N ARG A 141 3.08 17.42 -10.09
CA ARG A 141 3.57 18.79 -10.33
C ARG A 141 4.60 19.09 -9.24
N ARG A 142 5.84 19.38 -9.66
CA ARG A 142 6.90 19.88 -8.77
C ARG A 142 6.65 21.34 -8.41
#